data_AF-A0AA38IVY0-F1
#
_entry.id   AF-A0AA38IVY0-F1
#
_cell.length_a   1.000
_cell.length_b   1.000
_cell.length_c   1.000
_cell.angle_alpha   90.00
_cell.angle_beta   90.00
_cell.angle_gamma   90.00
#
_symmetry.space_group_name_H-M   'P 1'
#
loop_
_entity.id
_entity.type
_entity.pdbx_description
1 polymer ?
#
loop_
_entity_poly.entity_id
_entity_poly.type
_entity_poly.pdbx_seq_one_letter_code
_entity_poly.pdbx_strand_id
1 'polypeptide(L)'
;MIYISNDTNLAKIKCGHPAIPLNARVSLSSPGLNPGTVASYQCDEGYETFGNTEISCSPSGKWIGELPFCGTNIAYRKPANQSTTVRGGSALNANDGEKSTDHDGKRCSETQKEASPWWQVDLLQAYAVKVVRVTTRGCCGHQPLQDLEIRVGNSSSDLQRNPLCAWFPGTIGVYTVFFHFEINT
;
A
#
# COMPACT_ATOMS: atom_id res chain seq x y z
N MET A 1 -36.76 16.52 53.71
CA MET A 1 -36.72 15.53 52.61
C MET A 1 -35.89 16.14 51.49
N ILE A 2 -34.72 15.58 51.21
CA ILE A 2 -33.85 16.01 50.13
C ILE A 2 -34.15 15.09 48.95
N TYR A 3 -34.65 15.65 47.83
CA TYR A 3 -34.79 14.92 46.59
C TYR A 3 -33.47 15.04 45.82
N ILE A 4 -32.69 13.96 45.80
CA ILE A 4 -31.63 13.80 44.81
C ILE A 4 -32.34 13.45 43.51
N SER A 5 -32.39 14.38 42.55
CA SER A 5 -32.76 14.03 41.18
C SER A 5 -31.68 13.11 40.64
N ASN A 6 -31.99 11.82 40.55
CA ASN A 6 -31.23 10.91 39.70
C ASN A 6 -31.47 11.34 38.26
N ASP A 7 -30.62 12.23 37.75
CA ASP A 7 -30.51 12.47 36.33
C ASP A 7 -29.81 11.25 35.71
N THR A 8 -30.53 10.14 35.60
CA THR A 8 -30.11 9.02 34.77
C THR A 8 -30.51 9.28 33.34
N ASN A 9 -30.10 10.41 32.77
CA ASN A 9 -29.86 10.48 31.33
C ASN A 9 -28.43 9.99 31.05
N LEU A 10 -28.16 8.73 31.40
CA LEU A 10 -27.09 7.96 30.77
C LEU A 10 -27.58 7.74 29.34
N ALA A 11 -27.37 8.73 28.47
CA ALA A 11 -27.44 8.51 27.04
C ALA A 11 -26.58 7.26 26.79
N LYS A 12 -27.22 6.16 26.37
CA LYS A 12 -26.57 4.86 26.23
C LYS A 12 -25.39 5.05 25.31
N ILE A 13 -24.18 5.11 25.87
CA ILE A 13 -22.97 5.45 25.14
C ILE A 13 -22.78 4.35 24.10
N LYS A 14 -22.90 4.74 22.84
CA LYS A 14 -22.79 3.88 21.67
C LYS A 14 -21.87 4.56 20.69
N CYS A 15 -21.17 3.76 19.91
CA CYS A 15 -20.47 4.31 18.76
C CYS A 15 -21.48 4.74 17.70
N GLY A 16 -21.10 5.77 16.93
CA GLY A 16 -21.76 6.06 15.66
C GLY A 16 -21.53 4.93 14.65
N HIS A 17 -22.29 4.94 13.56
CA HIS A 17 -21.98 4.06 12.44
C HIS A 17 -20.54 4.35 11.97
N PRO A 18 -19.70 3.32 11.81
CA PRO A 18 -18.32 3.52 11.42
C PRO A 18 -18.23 4.11 10.00
N ALA A 19 -17.19 4.90 9.74
CA ALA A 19 -16.90 5.36 8.39
C ALA A 19 -16.45 4.19 7.52
N ILE A 20 -16.91 4.16 6.27
CA ILE A 20 -16.59 3.10 5.32
C ILE A 20 -15.58 3.65 4.31
N PRO A 21 -14.35 3.10 4.23
CA PRO A 21 -13.36 3.49 3.23
C PRO A 21 -13.87 3.28 1.80
N LEU A 22 -13.29 4.02 0.85
CA LEU A 22 -13.61 3.83 -0.57
C LEU A 22 -13.26 2.39 -1.00
N ASN A 23 -14.17 1.76 -1.76
CA ASN A 23 -14.07 0.37 -2.23
C ASN A 23 -13.97 -0.66 -1.09
N ALA A 24 -14.64 -0.40 0.02
CA ALA A 24 -14.74 -1.30 1.15
C ALA A 24 -16.21 -1.49 1.58
N ARG A 25 -16.46 -2.64 2.21
CA ARG A 25 -17.67 -2.93 2.98
C ARG A 25 -17.31 -3.20 4.44
N VAL A 26 -18.26 -2.98 5.34
CA VAL A 26 -18.11 -3.21 6.78
C VAL A 26 -19.15 -4.22 7.26
N SER A 27 -18.72 -5.15 8.12
CA SER A 27 -19.59 -6.01 8.91
C SER A 27 -19.44 -5.66 10.39
N LEU A 28 -20.56 -5.70 11.12
CA LEU A 28 -20.60 -5.37 12.54
C LEU A 28 -20.87 -6.63 13.35
N SER A 29 -20.11 -6.84 14.43
CA SER A 29 -20.35 -7.95 15.36
C SER A 29 -21.68 -7.81 16.12
N SER A 30 -22.20 -6.58 16.24
CA SER A 30 -23.50 -6.30 16.83
C SER A 30 -24.15 -5.06 16.19
N PRO A 31 -25.44 -5.11 15.81
CA PRO A 31 -26.16 -3.94 15.30
C PRO A 31 -26.40 -2.88 16.40
N GLY A 32 -26.19 -3.23 17.67
CA GLY A 32 -26.43 -2.34 18.80
C GLY A 32 -25.38 -1.25 18.99
N LEU A 33 -24.21 -1.37 18.35
CA LEU A 33 -23.06 -0.43 18.44
C LEU A 33 -22.65 -0.10 19.88
N ASN A 34 -22.85 -1.05 20.80
CA ASN A 34 -22.46 -0.87 22.20
C ASN A 34 -20.92 -1.00 22.34
N PRO A 35 -20.32 -0.47 23.41
CA PRO A 35 -18.91 -0.70 23.70
C PRO A 35 -18.52 -2.18 23.60
N GLY A 36 -17.40 -2.47 22.96
CA GLY A 36 -16.95 -3.82 22.61
C GLY A 36 -17.46 -4.33 21.25
N THR A 37 -18.36 -3.61 20.55
CA THR A 37 -18.70 -3.93 19.15
C THR A 37 -17.45 -3.82 18.29
N VAL A 38 -17.25 -4.78 17.38
CA VAL A 38 -16.15 -4.81 16.42
C VAL A 38 -16.73 -4.56 15.03
N ALA A 39 -16.11 -3.64 14.31
CA ALA A 39 -16.38 -3.39 12.89
C ALA A 39 -15.25 -4.02 12.08
N SER A 40 -15.57 -5.01 11.26
CA SER A 40 -14.63 -5.72 10.39
C SER A 40 -14.83 -5.26 8.95
N TYR A 41 -13.76 -4.77 8.33
CA TYR A 41 -13.76 -4.24 6.97
C TYR A 41 -13.26 -5.29 5.99
N GLN A 42 -13.81 -5.23 4.78
CA GLN A 42 -13.30 -5.99 3.67
C GLN A 42 -13.33 -5.17 2.40
N CYS A 43 -12.24 -5.20 1.64
CA CYS A 43 -12.20 -4.56 0.34
C CYS A 43 -13.11 -5.27 -0.66
N ASP A 44 -13.64 -4.48 -1.60
CA ASP A 44 -14.42 -4.98 -2.71
C ASP A 44 -13.54 -5.81 -3.66
N GLU A 45 -14.18 -6.64 -4.49
CA GLU A 45 -13.46 -7.49 -5.42
C GLU A 45 -12.54 -6.67 -6.35
N GLY A 46 -11.30 -7.14 -6.52
CA GLY A 46 -10.27 -6.43 -7.30
C GLY A 46 -9.45 -5.40 -6.51
N TYR A 47 -9.78 -5.17 -5.24
CA TYR A 47 -8.99 -4.31 -4.35
C TYR A 47 -8.23 -5.11 -3.29
N GLU A 48 -6.97 -4.75 -3.09
CA GLU A 48 -6.08 -5.29 -2.06
C GLU A 48 -6.25 -4.48 -0.76
N THR A 49 -6.32 -5.17 0.37
CA THR A 49 -6.53 -4.55 1.69
C THR A 49 -5.19 -4.20 2.33
N PHE A 50 -5.08 -2.98 2.85
CA PHE A 50 -3.90 -2.50 3.56
C PHE A 50 -4.28 -1.92 4.93
N GLY A 51 -3.51 -2.26 5.96
CA GLY A 51 -3.75 -1.86 7.34
C GLY A 51 -4.55 -2.89 8.15
N ASN A 52 -4.98 -2.51 9.36
CA ASN A 52 -5.80 -3.38 10.20
C ASN A 52 -7.24 -3.40 9.68
N THR A 53 -7.83 -4.59 9.58
CA THR A 53 -9.20 -4.75 9.07
C THR A 53 -10.26 -4.59 10.13
N GLU A 54 -9.89 -4.32 11.38
CA GLU A 54 -10.84 -4.24 12.48
C GLU A 54 -10.64 -2.99 13.33
N ILE A 55 -11.75 -2.38 13.73
CA ILE A 55 -11.77 -1.34 14.75
C ILE A 55 -12.78 -1.71 15.83
N SER A 56 -12.55 -1.25 17.06
CA SER A 56 -13.37 -1.62 18.21
C SER A 56 -14.05 -0.39 18.83
N CYS A 57 -15.30 -0.57 19.27
CA CYS A 57 -16.06 0.49 19.92
C CYS A 57 -15.61 0.65 21.37
N SER A 58 -15.09 1.82 21.72
CA SER A 58 -14.62 2.12 23.08
C SER A 58 -15.76 2.32 24.08
N PRO A 59 -15.47 2.24 25.39
CA PRO A 59 -16.40 2.67 26.44
C PRO A 59 -16.83 4.14 26.36
N SER A 60 -16.07 4.99 25.65
CA SER A 60 -16.40 6.40 25.43
C SER A 60 -17.24 6.65 24.18
N GLY A 61 -17.68 5.58 23.48
CA GLY A 61 -18.52 5.69 22.29
C GLY A 61 -17.75 6.15 21.05
N LYS A 62 -16.43 5.91 21.02
CA LYS A 62 -15.57 6.23 19.88
C LYS A 62 -14.95 4.95 19.33
N TRP A 63 -14.78 4.88 18.02
CA TRP A 63 -14.05 3.79 17.42
C TRP A 63 -12.54 3.93 17.71
N ILE A 64 -11.90 2.81 18.03
CA ILE A 64 -10.46 2.68 18.27
C ILE A 64 -9.87 1.83 17.16
N GLY A 65 -8.86 2.38 16.50
CA GLY A 65 -8.13 1.77 15.39
C GLY A 65 -8.17 2.66 14.15
N GLU A 66 -7.15 2.50 13.30
CA GLU A 66 -7.08 3.17 12.01
C GLU A 66 -7.90 2.42 10.97
N LEU A 67 -8.57 3.16 10.08
CA LEU A 67 -9.31 2.55 8.99
C LEU A 67 -8.34 1.92 7.98
N PRO A 68 -8.62 0.71 7.47
CA PRO A 68 -7.87 0.18 6.35
C PRO A 68 -8.14 1.04 5.11
N PHE A 69 -7.27 0.93 4.12
CA PHE A 69 -7.56 1.42 2.78
C PHE A 69 -7.51 0.29 1.78
N CYS A 70 -8.32 0.43 0.74
CA CYS A 70 -8.43 -0.51 -0.36
C CYS A 70 -7.73 0.08 -1.58
N GLY A 71 -6.67 -0.59 -2.04
CA GLY A 71 -5.82 -0.15 -3.15
C GLY A 71 -5.86 -1.12 -4.31
N THR A 72 -5.53 -0.64 -5.50
CA THR A 72 -5.29 -1.51 -6.66
C THR A 72 -3.90 -1.26 -7.23
N ASN A 73 -3.39 -2.20 -8.03
CA ASN A 73 -2.13 -2.03 -8.72
C ASN A 73 -2.29 -1.09 -9.92
N ILE A 74 -2.16 0.21 -9.67
CA ILE A 74 -2.26 1.25 -10.70
C ILE A 74 -1.15 1.18 -11.76
N ALA A 75 -0.03 0.52 -11.45
CA ALA A 75 1.09 0.34 -12.37
C ALA A 75 0.87 -0.80 -13.37
N TYR A 76 -0.14 -1.66 -13.17
CA TYR A 76 -0.40 -2.82 -14.01
C TYR A 76 -0.51 -2.46 -15.49
N ARG A 77 0.37 -3.05 -16.31
CA ARG A 77 0.47 -2.87 -17.77
C ARG A 77 0.56 -1.42 -18.24
N LYS A 78 1.01 -0.53 -17.37
CA LYS A 78 1.33 0.85 -17.73
C LYS A 78 2.66 0.91 -18.49
N PRO A 79 2.90 1.94 -19.31
CA PRO A 79 4.19 2.11 -19.98
C PRO A 79 5.32 2.14 -18.95
N ALA A 80 6.27 1.23 -19.10
CA ALA A 80 7.46 1.17 -18.26
C ALA A 80 8.71 1.29 -19.12
N ASN A 81 9.73 1.92 -18.57
CA ASN A 81 11.03 2.08 -19.20
C ASN A 81 12.15 1.88 -18.18
N GLN A 82 13.36 1.67 -18.66
CA GLN A 82 14.54 1.48 -17.82
C GLN A 82 15.79 2.00 -18.54
N SER A 83 16.87 2.19 -17.78
CA SER A 83 18.14 2.72 -18.27
C SER A 83 18.72 1.93 -19.45
N THR A 84 18.80 0.62 -19.29
CA THR A 84 19.33 -0.32 -20.29
C THR A 84 18.57 -1.64 -20.21
N THR A 85 18.65 -2.48 -21.24
CA THR A 85 17.91 -3.75 -21.27
C THR A 85 18.81 -4.91 -21.66
N VAL A 86 18.78 -5.98 -20.86
CA VAL A 86 19.33 -7.30 -21.22
C VAL A 86 18.28 -8.09 -22.02
N ARG A 87 18.71 -8.99 -22.91
CA ARG A 87 17.80 -9.82 -23.72
C ARG A 87 16.80 -10.57 -22.83
N GLY A 88 15.52 -10.25 -22.98
CA GLY A 88 14.42 -10.86 -22.22
C GLY A 88 14.05 -10.14 -20.92
N GLY A 89 14.86 -9.16 -20.48
CA GLY A 89 14.66 -8.36 -19.28
C GLY A 89 13.89 -7.06 -19.49
N SER A 90 12.79 -7.11 -20.26
CA SER A 90 11.97 -5.92 -20.57
C SER A 90 11.49 -5.20 -19.31
N ALA A 91 11.46 -3.86 -19.32
CA ALA A 91 10.90 -3.06 -18.23
C ALA A 91 9.45 -3.43 -17.91
N LEU A 92 8.68 -3.85 -18.93
CA LEU A 92 7.28 -4.24 -18.79
C LEU A 92 7.08 -5.51 -17.95
N ASN A 93 8.11 -6.35 -17.80
CA ASN A 93 8.03 -7.54 -16.96
C ASN A 93 7.85 -7.19 -15.48
N ALA A 94 8.27 -6.00 -15.05
CA ALA A 94 8.11 -5.57 -13.65
C ALA A 94 6.66 -5.19 -13.29
N ASN A 95 5.80 -4.98 -14.28
CA ASN A 95 4.42 -4.53 -14.08
C ASN A 95 3.38 -5.30 -14.91
N ASP A 96 3.69 -6.52 -15.34
CA ASP A 96 2.81 -7.38 -16.13
C ASP A 96 1.80 -8.19 -15.30
N GLY A 97 1.95 -8.18 -13.96
CA GLY A 97 1.13 -8.87 -12.97
C GLY A 97 1.59 -10.28 -12.62
N GLU A 98 2.62 -10.80 -13.29
CA GLU A 98 3.29 -12.04 -12.91
C GLU A 98 4.14 -11.77 -11.65
N LYS A 99 3.93 -12.58 -10.61
CA LYS A 99 4.62 -12.40 -9.31
C LYS A 99 5.71 -13.45 -9.09
N SER A 100 5.87 -14.39 -10.03
CA SER A 100 6.90 -15.41 -9.97
C SER A 100 8.29 -14.76 -9.92
N THR A 101 9.11 -15.25 -8.98
CA THR A 101 10.50 -14.84 -8.82
C THR A 101 11.47 -15.74 -9.58
N ASP A 102 10.92 -16.71 -10.34
CA ASP A 102 11.67 -17.64 -11.18
C ASP A 102 12.21 -16.93 -12.42
N HIS A 103 13.53 -17.02 -12.61
CA HIS A 103 14.24 -16.28 -13.63
C HIS A 103 14.70 -17.23 -14.75
N ASP A 104 13.78 -17.48 -15.68
CA ASP A 104 14.08 -18.07 -17.00
C ASP A 104 14.59 -17.01 -18.00
N GLY A 105 15.09 -15.86 -17.50
CA GLY A 105 15.52 -14.74 -18.33
C GLY A 105 14.40 -13.97 -19.05
N LYS A 106 13.12 -14.18 -18.68
CA LYS A 106 11.97 -13.54 -19.35
C LYS A 106 10.88 -12.98 -18.43
N ARG A 107 11.00 -13.17 -17.12
CA ARG A 107 9.92 -12.84 -16.15
C ARG A 107 10.19 -11.63 -15.27
N CYS A 108 11.43 -11.18 -15.19
CA CYS A 108 11.79 -9.97 -14.45
C CYS A 108 12.30 -8.91 -15.43
N SER A 109 12.21 -7.64 -15.04
CA SER A 109 12.99 -6.58 -15.69
C SER A 109 14.46 -6.75 -15.34
N GLU A 110 15.35 -6.49 -16.30
CA GLU A 110 16.80 -6.59 -16.08
C GLU A 110 17.57 -5.60 -16.94
N THR A 111 18.37 -4.79 -16.26
CA THR A 111 19.32 -3.85 -16.87
C THR A 111 20.68 -4.51 -17.08
N GLN A 112 21.52 -3.89 -17.88
CA GLN A 112 22.95 -4.22 -17.88
C GLN A 112 23.60 -3.75 -16.57
N LYS A 113 24.82 -4.21 -16.31
CA LYS A 113 25.59 -3.73 -15.16
C LYS A 113 26.02 -2.27 -15.40
N GLU A 114 25.53 -1.37 -14.56
CA GLU A 114 25.78 0.07 -14.64
C GLU A 114 25.90 0.68 -13.23
N ALA A 115 26.42 1.89 -13.14
CA ALA A 115 26.67 2.56 -11.85
C ALA A 115 25.38 3.05 -11.17
N SER A 116 24.35 3.40 -11.96
CA SER A 116 23.09 3.94 -11.44
C SER A 116 21.91 3.51 -12.33
N PRO A 117 21.56 2.19 -12.32
CA PRO A 117 20.44 1.69 -13.09
C PRO A 117 19.13 2.28 -12.57
N TRP A 118 18.21 2.56 -13.49
CA TRP A 118 16.89 3.05 -13.15
C TRP A 118 15.81 2.28 -13.89
N TRP A 119 14.64 2.19 -13.25
CA TRP A 119 13.40 1.71 -13.83
C TRP A 119 12.30 2.72 -13.48
N GLN A 120 11.40 2.96 -14.42
CA GLN A 120 10.30 3.91 -14.28
C GLN A 120 9.02 3.34 -14.89
N VAL A 121 7.89 3.66 -14.28
CA VAL A 121 6.55 3.48 -14.87
C VAL A 121 5.85 4.83 -14.99
N ASP A 122 5.27 5.09 -16.16
CA ASP A 122 4.37 6.22 -16.39
C ASP A 122 2.92 5.80 -16.11
N LEU A 123 2.34 6.36 -15.07
CA LEU A 123 0.97 6.03 -14.65
C LEU A 123 -0.11 6.62 -15.57
N LEU A 124 0.28 7.45 -16.56
CA LEU A 124 -0.57 8.15 -17.54
C LEU A 124 -1.49 9.24 -16.97
N GLN A 125 -1.65 9.28 -15.65
CA GLN A 125 -2.32 10.36 -14.93
C GLN A 125 -1.76 10.45 -13.51
N ALA A 126 -2.06 11.57 -12.83
CA ALA A 126 -1.68 11.74 -11.44
C ALA A 126 -2.49 10.83 -10.52
N TYR A 127 -1.81 10.11 -9.63
CA TYR A 127 -2.41 9.30 -8.58
C TYR A 127 -1.80 9.66 -7.23
N ALA A 128 -2.62 9.61 -6.17
CA ALA A 128 -2.11 9.59 -4.80
C ALA A 128 -1.54 8.19 -4.51
N VAL A 129 -0.23 8.03 -4.70
CA VAL A 129 0.47 6.76 -4.45
C VAL A 129 0.66 6.56 -2.96
N LYS A 130 0.00 5.55 -2.38
CA LYS A 130 0.14 5.23 -0.94
C LYS A 130 1.14 4.13 -0.64
N VAL A 131 1.30 3.20 -1.58
CA VAL A 131 2.16 2.03 -1.39
C VAL A 131 2.94 1.75 -2.67
N VAL A 132 4.23 1.52 -2.52
CA VAL A 132 5.07 0.91 -3.55
C VAL A 132 5.46 -0.47 -3.07
N ARG A 133 5.27 -1.48 -3.91
CA ARG A 133 5.67 -2.86 -3.63
C ARG A 133 6.70 -3.29 -4.65
N VAL A 134 7.89 -3.64 -4.17
CA VAL A 134 8.99 -4.12 -5.03
C VAL A 134 9.23 -5.59 -4.73
N THR A 135 9.14 -6.43 -5.75
CA THR A 135 9.48 -7.85 -5.66
C THR A 135 10.84 -8.07 -6.28
N THR A 136 11.80 -8.52 -5.46
CA THR A 136 13.16 -8.82 -5.92
C THR A 136 13.27 -10.26 -6.43
N ARG A 137 14.31 -10.52 -7.24
CA ARG A 137 14.58 -11.85 -7.81
C ARG A 137 14.88 -12.87 -6.71
N GLY A 138 14.30 -14.07 -6.85
CA GLY A 138 14.28 -15.13 -5.82
C GLY A 138 15.41 -16.16 -5.88
N CYS A 139 16.19 -16.23 -6.96
CA CYS A 139 17.05 -17.39 -7.27
C CYS A 139 18.54 -17.06 -7.53
N CYS A 140 19.35 -18.12 -7.41
CA CYS A 140 20.75 -18.20 -6.96
C CYS A 140 21.80 -17.29 -7.66
N GLY A 141 22.65 -16.65 -6.85
CA GLY A 141 23.96 -16.14 -7.25
C GLY A 141 24.00 -14.72 -7.83
N HIS A 142 22.86 -14.04 -7.98
CA HIS A 142 22.81 -12.67 -8.48
C HIS A 142 22.92 -11.63 -7.36
N GLN A 143 23.53 -10.49 -7.67
CA GLN A 143 23.68 -9.39 -6.73
C GLN A 143 22.29 -8.89 -6.31
N PRO A 144 21.98 -8.89 -5.01
CA PRO A 144 20.75 -8.30 -4.53
C PRO A 144 20.73 -6.79 -4.84
N LEU A 145 19.55 -6.21 -4.99
CA LEU A 145 19.39 -4.77 -5.16
C LEU A 145 20.09 -4.08 -3.98
N GLN A 146 20.93 -3.11 -4.30
CA GLN A 146 21.64 -2.32 -3.33
C GLN A 146 21.26 -0.86 -3.50
N ASP A 147 21.17 -0.13 -2.38
CA ASP A 147 21.05 1.33 -2.37
C ASP A 147 19.83 1.82 -3.20
N LEU A 148 18.64 1.28 -2.90
CA LEU A 148 17.42 1.56 -3.66
C LEU A 148 16.82 2.91 -3.27
N GLU A 149 16.60 3.73 -4.28
CA GLU A 149 15.90 5.01 -4.19
C GLU A 149 14.51 4.90 -4.82
N ILE A 150 13.46 5.29 -4.09
CA ILE A 150 12.09 5.34 -4.62
C ILE A 150 11.64 6.79 -4.65
N ARG A 151 11.38 7.30 -5.86
CA ARG A 151 10.84 8.63 -6.10
C ARG A 151 9.49 8.54 -6.79
N VAL A 152 8.56 9.41 -6.39
CA VAL A 152 7.24 9.53 -7.01
C VAL A 152 6.98 10.99 -7.30
N GLY A 153 6.65 11.32 -8.55
CA GLY A 153 6.32 12.68 -8.94
C GLY A 153 6.00 12.80 -10.42
N ASN A 154 5.75 14.04 -10.86
CA ASN A 154 5.25 14.35 -12.20
C ASN A 154 6.36 14.79 -13.17
N SER A 155 7.62 14.83 -12.74
CA SER A 155 8.75 15.18 -13.60
C SER A 155 9.23 13.95 -14.37
N SER A 156 9.00 13.93 -15.68
CA SER A 156 9.46 12.86 -16.57
C SER A 156 10.82 13.13 -17.21
N SER A 157 11.25 14.39 -17.29
CA SER A 157 12.53 14.79 -17.89
C SER A 157 13.70 14.80 -16.91
N ASP A 158 13.43 15.01 -15.63
CA ASP A 158 14.40 14.95 -14.55
C ASP A 158 13.81 14.14 -13.39
N LEU A 159 14.22 12.87 -13.30
CA LEU A 159 13.73 11.93 -12.31
C LEU A 159 14.14 12.31 -10.88
N GLN A 160 15.29 12.97 -10.72
CA GLN A 160 15.84 13.35 -9.42
C GLN A 160 15.08 14.51 -8.78
N ARG A 161 14.35 15.29 -9.60
CA ARG A 161 13.44 16.32 -9.10
C ARG A 161 12.19 15.76 -8.43
N ASN A 162 11.82 14.51 -8.70
CA ASN A 162 10.69 13.89 -8.04
C ASN A 162 10.99 13.69 -6.55
N PRO A 163 10.03 13.98 -5.64
CA PRO A 163 10.17 13.74 -4.22
C PRO A 163 10.68 12.33 -3.89
N LEU A 164 11.65 12.25 -2.98
CA LEU A 164 12.12 11.00 -2.41
C LEU A 164 11.06 10.47 -1.45
N CYS A 165 10.42 9.37 -1.81
CA CYS A 165 9.49 8.66 -0.93
C CYS A 165 10.25 7.75 0.04
N ALA A 166 11.31 7.10 -0.44
CA ALA A 166 12.08 6.14 0.34
C ALA A 166 13.54 6.07 -0.12
N TRP A 167 14.41 5.79 0.84
CA TRP A 167 15.81 5.44 0.62
C TRP A 167 16.17 4.20 1.43
N PHE A 168 16.72 3.18 0.76
CA PHE A 168 17.13 1.92 1.38
C PHE A 168 18.62 1.68 1.13
N PRO A 169 19.48 2.13 2.04
CA PRO A 169 20.91 1.89 1.92
C PRO A 169 21.23 0.41 2.12
N GLY A 170 22.24 -0.08 1.40
CA GLY A 170 22.73 -1.45 1.48
C GLY A 170 21.82 -2.45 0.77
N THR A 171 21.99 -3.72 1.14
CA THR A 171 21.40 -4.86 0.43
C THR A 171 19.94 -5.10 0.80
N ILE A 172 19.06 -5.11 -0.20
CA ILE A 172 17.67 -5.52 -0.06
C ILE A 172 17.56 -7.04 -0.25
N GLY A 173 17.01 -7.72 0.76
CA GLY A 173 16.85 -9.17 0.78
C GLY A 173 15.92 -9.72 -0.30
N VAL A 174 15.90 -11.06 -0.37
CA VAL A 174 15.20 -11.86 -1.39
C VAL A 174 13.71 -12.00 -1.06
N TYR A 175 12.93 -10.91 -1.09
CA TYR A 175 11.48 -10.95 -0.85
C TYR A 175 10.76 -9.77 -1.49
N THR A 176 9.43 -9.81 -1.45
CA THR A 176 8.61 -8.65 -1.74
C THR A 176 8.69 -7.67 -0.56
N VAL A 177 9.20 -6.46 -0.82
CA VAL A 177 9.26 -5.40 0.17
C VAL A 177 8.12 -4.41 -0.10
N PHE A 178 7.37 -4.10 0.96
CA PHE A 178 6.26 -3.16 0.92
C PHE A 178 6.71 -1.85 1.53
N PHE A 179 6.44 -0.76 0.83
CA PHE A 179 6.76 0.57 1.27
C PHE A 179 5.49 1.39 1.36
N HIS A 180 5.10 1.71 2.58
CA HIS A 180 3.98 2.61 2.84
C HIS A 180 4.50 4.03 2.94
N PHE A 181 3.92 4.93 2.16
CA PHE A 181 4.24 6.35 2.18
C PHE A 181 2.97 7.14 2.39
N GLU A 182 3.01 8.06 3.34
CA GLU A 182 2.04 9.15 3.42
C GLU A 182 2.52 10.25 2.49
N ILE A 183 2.01 10.25 1.25
CA ILE A 183 2.19 11.40 0.37
C ILE A 183 1.24 12.49 0.84
N ASN A 184 1.78 13.46 1.60
CA ASN A 184 1.10 14.71 1.89
C ASN A 184 1.01 15.51 0.59
N THR A 185 -0.16 15.50 -0.03
CA THR A 185 -0.51 16.38 -1.16
C THR A 185 -0.81 17.78 -0.69
#